data_AF-A0A7J9YUG7-F1
#
_entry.id   AF-A0A7J9YUG7-F1
#
_cell.length_a   1.000
_cell.length_b   1.000
_cell.length_c   1.000
_cell.angle_alpha   90.00
_cell.angle_beta   90.00
_cell.angle_gamma   90.00
#
_symmetry.space_group_name_H-M   'P 1'
#
loop_
_entity.id
_entity.type
_entity.pdbx_description
1 polymer ?
#
loop_
_entity_poly.entity_id
_entity_poly.type
_entity_poly.pdbx_seq_one_letter_code
_entity_poly.pdbx_strand_id
1 'polypeptide(L)'
;MRIELARRRSRWFLIIALVAGMSLFVAACGSDDDDGGGGDETTAESGEATAEAPKCGLGNGEEATGEPIKLGAIATKQPGTDFSDIPNTASAFFECVNDNGGINGHPVEHIVETEQTDPGQDAALARKLIEDDGVAGIVGSTSLIECDVNHEYYEQQGFYVINSGIAPTCWSTPNSAPVNMGPRY
;
A
#
# COMPACT_ATOMS: atom_id res chain seq x y z
N MET A 1 -16.24 45.52 46.92
CA MET A 1 -16.86 44.62 45.93
C MET A 1 -15.75 43.70 45.42
N ARG A 2 -16.03 42.40 45.36
CA ARG A 2 -15.16 41.20 45.28
C ARG A 2 -14.04 41.31 44.21
N ILE A 3 -12.89 40.64 44.28
CA ILE A 3 -12.66 39.19 44.03
C ILE A 3 -11.21 38.79 44.45
N GLU A 4 -11.03 37.49 44.60
CA GLU A 4 -10.08 36.65 45.35
C GLU A 4 -8.62 36.49 44.86
N LEU A 5 -7.87 35.80 45.73
CA LEU A 5 -6.49 35.33 45.70
C LEU A 5 -6.10 34.41 44.51
N ALA A 6 -4.83 34.48 44.08
CA ALA A 6 -4.10 33.33 43.56
C ALA A 6 -2.61 33.40 43.95
N ARG A 7 -2.23 32.59 44.96
CA ARG A 7 -0.86 32.38 45.45
C ARG A 7 -0.18 31.30 44.59
N ARG A 8 0.57 31.68 43.55
CA ARG A 8 1.43 30.75 42.80
C ARG A 8 2.75 30.53 43.55
N ARG A 9 2.92 29.33 44.11
CA ARG A 9 4.12 28.90 44.84
C ARG A 9 5.22 28.45 43.88
N SER A 10 6.36 29.14 44.00
CA SER A 10 7.76 28.72 43.87
C SER A 10 8.04 27.22 43.70
N ARG A 11 9.00 26.90 42.81
CA ARG A 11 10.15 25.99 43.04
C ARG A 11 11.07 25.93 41.82
N TRP A 12 11.58 27.11 41.45
CA TRP A 12 12.92 27.19 40.85
C TRP A 12 13.94 27.07 41.99
N PHE A 13 15.12 26.56 41.66
CA PHE A 13 16.32 26.41 42.50
C PHE A 13 16.57 25.05 43.18
N LEU A 14 17.62 24.38 42.63
CA LEU A 14 18.71 23.69 43.32
C LEU A 14 18.45 22.28 43.87
N ILE A 15 19.09 21.25 43.26
CA ILE A 15 20.01 20.19 43.79
C ILE A 15 20.49 19.38 42.54
N ILE A 16 21.65 19.57 41.89
CA ILE A 16 23.06 19.22 42.17
C ILE A 16 23.36 17.72 42.48
N ALA A 17 24.12 17.10 41.55
CA ALA A 17 25.23 16.14 41.71
C ALA A 17 25.03 14.60 41.57
N LEU A 18 25.94 14.05 40.73
CA LEU A 18 26.54 12.69 40.68
C LEU A 18 25.65 11.59 40.05
N VAL A 19 26.02 10.94 38.93
CA VAL A 19 27.12 9.96 38.82
C VAL A 19 27.73 9.93 37.39
N ALA A 20 29.06 9.71 37.34
CA ALA A 20 29.93 9.61 36.17
C ALA A 20 30.14 8.16 35.68
N GLY A 21 30.58 8.01 34.42
CA GLY A 21 31.15 6.78 33.82
C GLY A 21 30.90 6.70 32.31
N MET A 22 31.73 7.31 31.44
CA MET A 22 32.92 6.74 30.78
C MET A 22 32.53 5.62 29.78
N SER A 23 32.60 5.81 28.46
CA SER A 23 33.85 5.66 27.72
C SER A 23 33.78 6.21 26.28
N LEU A 24 34.86 6.89 25.87
CA LEU A 24 35.22 7.24 24.49
C LEU A 24 35.77 6.02 23.73
N PHE A 25 35.54 5.93 22.42
CA PHE A 25 36.53 5.52 21.39
C PHE A 25 36.09 6.15 20.05
N VAL A 26 36.73 7.25 19.62
CA VAL A 26 37.85 7.34 18.66
C VAL A 26 37.43 6.98 17.23
N ALA A 27 37.39 8.02 16.39
CA ALA A 27 37.33 7.93 14.95
C ALA A 27 38.62 7.31 14.38
N ALA A 28 38.48 6.46 13.37
CA ALA A 28 39.58 6.08 12.49
C ALA A 28 39.11 6.17 11.04
N CYS A 29 39.32 7.34 10.44
CA CYS A 29 39.65 7.41 9.02
C CYS A 29 41.17 7.24 8.94
N GLY A 30 41.63 6.22 8.21
CA GLY A 30 43.03 5.98 7.89
C GLY A 30 43.12 5.41 6.48
N SER A 31 43.90 6.09 5.64
CA SER A 31 44.23 5.78 4.25
C SER A 31 45.65 5.21 4.22
N ASP A 32 45.91 4.14 3.47
CA ASP A 32 47.18 3.88 2.75
C ASP A 32 47.09 2.57 1.93
N ASP A 33 47.80 2.57 0.80
CA ASP A 33 47.79 1.63 -0.32
C ASP A 33 48.59 0.31 -0.11
N ASP A 34 48.27 -0.65 -0.99
CA ASP A 34 49.07 -1.77 -1.55
C ASP A 34 49.04 -3.22 -0.98
N ASP A 35 48.65 -4.10 -1.92
CA ASP A 35 49.06 -5.47 -2.25
C ASP A 35 48.86 -6.69 -1.33
N GLY A 36 48.33 -7.76 -1.94
CA GLY A 36 48.69 -9.15 -1.63
C GLY A 36 47.62 -9.99 -0.96
N GLY A 37 47.06 -10.94 -1.72
CA GLY A 37 45.96 -11.80 -1.32
C GLY A 37 46.25 -12.83 -0.23
N GLY A 38 45.15 -13.38 0.30
CA GLY A 38 45.13 -14.49 1.23
C GLY A 38 43.71 -14.68 1.74
N GLY A 39 43.02 -15.69 1.21
CA GLY A 39 41.63 -15.96 1.53
C GLY A 39 41.41 -16.21 3.01
N ASP A 40 40.56 -15.38 3.59
CA ASP A 40 39.75 -15.67 4.77
C ASP A 40 38.38 -15.09 4.46
N GLU A 41 37.55 -15.87 3.76
CA GLU A 41 36.12 -15.55 3.70
C GLU A 41 35.54 -15.84 5.08
N THR A 42 35.65 -14.81 5.91
CA THR A 42 34.75 -14.52 7.01
C THR A 42 33.35 -14.93 6.58
N THR A 43 32.82 -15.95 7.25
CA THR A 43 31.43 -16.36 7.13
C THR A 43 30.59 -15.14 7.48
N ALA A 44 30.03 -14.49 6.47
CA ALA A 44 29.01 -13.47 6.66
C ALA A 44 27.87 -14.16 7.39
N GLU A 45 27.73 -13.87 8.68
CA GLU A 45 26.53 -14.17 9.44
C GLU A 45 25.40 -13.49 8.69
N SER A 46 24.64 -14.27 7.92
CA SER A 46 23.35 -13.82 7.41
C SER A 46 22.50 -13.60 8.64
N GLY A 47 22.52 -12.38 9.17
CA GLY A 47 21.52 -11.95 10.11
C GLY A 47 20.20 -12.22 9.43
N GLU A 48 19.50 -13.26 9.86
CA GLU A 48 18.06 -13.36 9.66
C GLU A 48 17.50 -12.11 10.33
N ALA A 49 17.36 -11.05 9.53
CA ALA A 49 16.33 -10.08 9.78
C ALA A 49 15.05 -10.91 9.74
N THR A 50 14.60 -11.32 10.93
CA THR A 50 13.28 -11.88 11.12
C THR A 50 12.36 -10.75 10.68
N ALA A 51 11.95 -10.79 9.41
CA ALA A 51 11.00 -9.85 8.89
C ALA A 51 9.78 -9.97 9.79
N GLU A 52 9.47 -8.89 10.51
CA GLU A 52 8.24 -8.83 11.30
C GLU A 52 7.10 -9.20 10.35
N ALA A 53 6.22 -10.11 10.76
CA ALA A 53 5.13 -10.56 9.91
C ALA A 53 4.38 -9.34 9.36
N PRO A 54 4.01 -9.33 8.06
CA PRO A 54 3.32 -8.19 7.47
C PRO A 54 2.06 -7.86 8.30
N LYS A 55 1.96 -6.62 8.75
CA LYS A 55 0.78 -6.13 9.47
C LYS A 55 -0.29 -5.77 8.44
N CYS A 56 -1.15 -6.73 8.13
CA CYS A 56 -2.29 -6.61 7.22
C CYS A 56 -3.57 -7.11 7.92
N GLY A 57 -4.75 -6.76 7.39
CA GLY A 57 -6.04 -7.14 7.98
C GLY A 57 -6.22 -6.69 9.43
N LEU A 58 -6.81 -7.56 10.26
CA LEU A 58 -6.92 -7.39 11.71
C LEU A 58 -5.60 -7.71 12.45
N GLY A 59 -4.62 -8.31 11.77
CA GLY A 59 -3.30 -8.64 12.33
C GLY A 59 -3.35 -9.70 13.44
N ASN A 60 -4.35 -10.57 13.42
CA ASN A 60 -4.56 -11.63 14.41
C ASN A 60 -3.97 -12.99 14.00
N GLY A 61 -3.51 -13.15 12.75
CA GLY A 61 -2.96 -14.42 12.23
C GLY A 61 -3.98 -15.55 12.09
N GLU A 62 -5.28 -15.23 12.06
CA GLU A 62 -6.36 -16.19 11.85
C GLU A 62 -7.06 -15.90 10.52
N GLU A 63 -7.31 -16.93 9.70
CA GLU A 63 -8.04 -16.76 8.44
C GLU A 63 -9.46 -16.20 8.65
N ALA A 64 -9.86 -15.28 7.77
CA ALA A 64 -11.22 -14.76 7.70
C ALA A 64 -12.22 -15.84 7.23
N THR A 65 -13.40 -15.87 7.84
CA THR A 65 -14.42 -16.92 7.59
C THR A 65 -15.80 -16.36 7.27
N GLY A 66 -15.97 -15.03 7.25
CA GLY A 66 -17.21 -14.37 6.86
C GLY A 66 -17.51 -14.49 5.36
N GLU A 67 -18.66 -13.94 4.96
CA GLU A 67 -19.04 -13.83 3.53
C GLU A 67 -18.03 -12.95 2.76
N PRO A 68 -17.54 -13.34 1.57
CA PRO A 68 -16.55 -12.55 0.85
C PRO A 68 -17.02 -11.15 0.44
N ILE A 69 -16.13 -10.17 0.57
CA ILE A 69 -16.25 -8.85 -0.04
C ILE A 69 -15.59 -8.92 -1.41
N LYS A 70 -16.41 -8.90 -2.46
CA LYS A 70 -15.91 -8.95 -3.84
C LYS A 70 -15.41 -7.59 -4.28
N LEU A 71 -14.20 -7.52 -4.81
CA LEU A 71 -13.61 -6.34 -5.43
C LEU A 71 -13.18 -6.71 -6.86
N GLY A 72 -13.38 -5.79 -7.81
CA GLY A 72 -12.99 -5.98 -9.20
C GLY A 72 -11.74 -5.17 -9.57
N ALA A 73 -11.01 -5.64 -10.58
CA ALA A 73 -9.98 -4.84 -11.26
C ALA A 73 -9.93 -5.20 -12.75
N ILE A 74 -9.58 -4.23 -13.58
CA ILE A 74 -9.32 -4.44 -15.01
C ILE A 74 -7.87 -4.03 -15.29
N ALA A 75 -7.13 -4.88 -16.00
CA ALA A 75 -5.78 -4.58 -16.47
C ALA A 75 -5.62 -4.77 -17.98
N THR A 76 -4.81 -3.92 -18.59
CA THR A 76 -4.39 -4.14 -19.98
C THR A 76 -3.40 -5.31 -20.05
N LYS A 77 -3.72 -6.32 -20.87
CA LYS A 77 -2.86 -7.46 -21.16
C LYS A 77 -3.00 -7.87 -22.62
N GLN A 78 -1.97 -7.59 -23.41
CA GLN A 78 -1.91 -7.81 -24.85
C GLN A 78 -0.47 -8.13 -25.30
N PRO A 79 -0.25 -8.58 -26.55
CA PRO A 79 1.11 -8.79 -27.05
C PRO A 79 1.98 -7.53 -26.90
N GLY A 80 3.05 -7.63 -26.13
CA GLY A 80 4.00 -6.52 -25.90
C GLY A 80 3.62 -5.54 -24.78
N THR A 81 2.49 -5.73 -24.08
CA THR A 81 2.11 -4.90 -22.92
C THR A 81 1.31 -5.73 -21.92
N ASP A 82 1.83 -5.86 -20.69
CA ASP A 82 1.16 -6.57 -19.62
C ASP A 82 1.24 -5.75 -18.34
N PHE A 83 0.09 -5.24 -17.88
CA PHE A 83 -0.06 -4.47 -16.65
C PHE A 83 -0.77 -5.26 -15.55
N SER A 84 -0.90 -6.59 -15.69
CA SER A 84 -1.52 -7.44 -14.68
C SER A 84 -0.73 -7.54 -13.37
N ASP A 85 0.57 -7.18 -13.36
CA ASP A 85 1.40 -7.20 -12.15
C ASP A 85 0.80 -6.37 -11.00
N ILE A 86 0.12 -5.28 -11.31
CA ILE A 86 -0.44 -4.37 -10.30
C ILE A 86 -1.68 -4.96 -9.63
N PRO A 87 -2.74 -5.41 -10.35
CA PRO A 87 -3.84 -6.10 -9.69
C PRO A 87 -3.40 -7.45 -9.09
N ASN A 88 -2.41 -8.14 -9.65
CA ASN A 88 -1.84 -9.34 -9.01
C ASN A 88 -1.18 -9.01 -7.66
N THR A 89 -0.47 -7.89 -7.57
CA THR A 89 0.10 -7.41 -6.30
C THR A 89 -0.99 -7.00 -5.32
N ALA A 90 -2.07 -6.37 -5.79
CA ALA A 90 -3.24 -6.09 -4.97
C ALA A 90 -3.89 -7.39 -4.45
N SER A 91 -4.04 -8.41 -5.29
CA SER A 91 -4.51 -9.74 -4.88
C SER A 91 -3.63 -10.34 -3.79
N ALA A 92 -2.31 -10.31 -3.95
CA ALA A 92 -1.38 -10.83 -2.95
C ALA A 92 -1.48 -10.06 -1.61
N PHE A 93 -1.72 -8.75 -1.66
CA PHE A 93 -2.02 -7.99 -0.44
C PHE A 93 -3.34 -8.44 0.21
N PHE A 94 -4.37 -8.69 -0.58
CA PHE A 94 -5.65 -9.18 -0.07
C PHE A 94 -5.55 -10.61 0.49
N GLU A 95 -4.70 -11.48 -0.06
CA GLU A 95 -4.38 -12.78 0.53
C GLU A 95 -3.81 -12.60 1.94
N CYS A 96 -2.82 -11.72 2.11
CA CYS A 96 -2.31 -11.37 3.45
C CYS A 96 -3.44 -10.91 4.38
N VAL A 97 -4.30 -10.00 3.89
CA VAL A 97 -5.44 -9.48 4.67
C VAL A 97 -6.36 -10.62 5.11
N ASN A 98 -6.67 -11.55 4.21
CA ASN A 98 -7.57 -12.68 4.47
C ASN A 98 -6.98 -13.66 5.48
N ASP A 99 -5.68 -13.95 5.39
CA ASP A 99 -4.94 -14.79 6.34
C ASP A 99 -4.84 -14.17 7.73
N ASN A 100 -5.13 -12.87 7.86
CA ASN A 100 -5.01 -12.08 9.08
C ASN A 100 -6.34 -11.43 9.48
N GLY A 101 -7.43 -12.18 9.37
CA GLY A 101 -8.75 -11.82 9.92
C GLY A 101 -9.61 -10.98 8.99
N GLY A 102 -9.14 -10.71 7.77
CA GLY A 102 -9.90 -10.02 6.73
C GLY A 102 -10.29 -8.60 7.11
N ILE A 103 -11.36 -8.11 6.49
CA ILE A 103 -12.00 -6.85 6.83
C ILE A 103 -13.19 -7.17 7.74
N ASN A 104 -13.06 -6.88 9.04
CA ASN A 104 -14.09 -7.20 10.04
C ASN A 104 -14.51 -8.70 10.03
N GLY A 105 -13.58 -9.62 9.77
CA GLY A 105 -13.85 -11.06 9.68
C GLY A 105 -14.27 -11.56 8.30
N HIS A 106 -14.46 -10.67 7.32
CA HIS A 106 -14.83 -11.03 5.95
C HIS A 106 -13.59 -11.04 5.04
N PRO A 107 -13.35 -12.12 4.28
CA PRO A 107 -12.27 -12.15 3.30
C PRO A 107 -12.60 -11.25 2.11
N VAL A 108 -11.57 -10.78 1.41
CA VAL A 108 -11.68 -10.09 0.13
C VAL A 108 -11.50 -11.11 -0.99
N GLU A 109 -12.44 -11.14 -1.92
CA GLU A 109 -12.31 -11.86 -3.20
C GLU A 109 -11.99 -10.84 -4.29
N HIS A 110 -10.76 -10.87 -4.82
CA HIS A 110 -10.31 -9.94 -5.85
C HIS A 110 -10.41 -10.55 -7.25
N ILE A 111 -11.37 -10.07 -8.03
CA ILE A 111 -11.69 -10.55 -9.38
C ILE A 111 -10.95 -9.67 -10.39
N VAL A 112 -9.92 -10.24 -11.02
CA VAL A 112 -9.09 -9.54 -12.00
C VAL A 112 -9.49 -9.94 -13.41
N GLU A 113 -9.91 -8.97 -14.19
CA GLU A 113 -10.19 -9.10 -15.61
C GLU A 113 -9.09 -8.47 -16.45
N THR A 114 -8.97 -8.92 -17.70
CA THR A 114 -7.96 -8.40 -18.62
C THR A 114 -8.53 -8.04 -19.98
N GLU A 115 -7.99 -6.96 -20.56
CA GLU A 115 -8.43 -6.41 -21.84
C GLU A 115 -7.25 -6.06 -22.77
N GLN A 116 -7.52 -5.89 -24.07
CA GLN A 116 -6.49 -5.69 -25.11
C GLN A 116 -6.55 -4.29 -25.74
N THR A 117 -6.68 -3.26 -24.91
CA THR A 117 -6.98 -1.87 -25.30
C THR A 117 -8.19 -1.77 -26.23
N ASP A 118 -9.21 -2.60 -26.01
CA ASP A 118 -10.45 -2.60 -26.78
C ASP A 118 -11.58 -1.95 -25.96
N PRO A 119 -12.10 -0.77 -26.37
CA PRO A 119 -13.11 -0.07 -25.59
C PRO A 119 -14.41 -0.87 -25.39
N GLY A 120 -14.77 -1.75 -26.33
CA GLY A 120 -15.94 -2.61 -26.20
C GLY A 120 -15.75 -3.69 -25.13
N GLN A 121 -14.57 -4.30 -25.11
CA GLN A 121 -14.16 -5.26 -24.10
C GLN A 121 -14.10 -4.61 -22.72
N ASP A 122 -13.40 -3.48 -22.59
CA ASP A 122 -13.22 -2.76 -21.32
C ASP A 122 -14.59 -2.35 -20.71
N ALA A 123 -15.51 -1.82 -21.54
CA ALA A 123 -16.88 -1.52 -21.13
C ALA A 123 -17.70 -2.75 -20.73
N ALA A 124 -17.54 -3.88 -21.43
CA ALA A 124 -18.23 -5.12 -21.10
C ALA A 124 -17.73 -5.71 -19.77
N LEU A 125 -16.42 -5.65 -19.51
CA LEU A 125 -15.82 -6.12 -18.27
C LEU A 125 -16.26 -5.30 -17.06
N ALA A 126 -16.35 -3.97 -17.19
CA ALA A 126 -16.89 -3.12 -16.13
C ALA A 126 -18.33 -3.51 -15.75
N ARG A 127 -19.17 -3.80 -16.75
CA ARG A 127 -20.54 -4.29 -16.52
C ARG A 127 -20.56 -5.68 -15.92
N LYS A 128 -19.73 -6.61 -16.40
CA LYS A 128 -19.61 -7.95 -15.82
C LYS A 128 -19.27 -7.87 -14.34
N LEU A 129 -18.24 -7.11 -13.97
CA LEU A 129 -17.81 -6.96 -12.58
C LEU A 129 -18.93 -6.39 -11.69
N ILE A 130 -19.64 -5.35 -12.15
CA ILE A 130 -20.66 -4.68 -11.34
C ILE A 130 -22.00 -5.43 -11.35
N GLU A 131 -22.50 -5.82 -12.52
CA GLU A 131 -23.85 -6.38 -12.70
C GLU A 131 -23.89 -7.89 -12.48
N ASP A 132 -22.89 -8.64 -12.97
CA ASP A 132 -22.88 -10.10 -12.92
C ASP A 132 -22.15 -10.63 -11.68
N ASP A 133 -20.93 -10.15 -11.42
CA ASP A 133 -20.11 -10.61 -10.30
C ASP A 133 -20.52 -9.97 -8.97
N GLY A 134 -21.15 -8.79 -9.03
CA GLY A 134 -21.68 -8.06 -7.88
C GLY A 134 -20.59 -7.49 -6.97
N VAL A 135 -19.51 -6.95 -7.55
CA VAL A 135 -18.41 -6.37 -6.77
C VAL A 135 -18.85 -5.15 -5.97
N ALA A 136 -18.32 -4.98 -4.76
CA ALA A 136 -18.56 -3.83 -3.91
C ALA A 136 -17.71 -2.60 -4.28
N GLY A 137 -16.65 -2.79 -5.08
CA GLY A 137 -15.76 -1.73 -5.52
C GLY A 137 -14.82 -2.18 -6.63
N ILE A 138 -14.23 -1.21 -7.33
CA ILE A 138 -13.17 -1.43 -8.32
C ILE A 138 -11.86 -0.91 -7.73
N VAL A 139 -10.89 -1.81 -7.49
CA VAL A 139 -9.68 -1.53 -6.70
C VAL A 139 -8.48 -2.23 -7.30
N GLY A 140 -7.40 -1.50 -7.57
CA GLY A 140 -6.18 -2.07 -8.14
C GLY A 140 -6.20 -2.18 -9.68
N SER A 141 -7.14 -1.51 -10.35
CA SER A 141 -7.20 -1.47 -11.83
C SER A 141 -6.00 -0.74 -12.44
N THR A 142 -5.56 -1.26 -13.59
CA THR A 142 -4.43 -0.75 -14.39
C THR A 142 -4.65 -0.82 -15.89
N SER A 143 -5.91 -0.84 -16.32
CA SER A 143 -6.28 -0.63 -17.72
C SER A 143 -5.80 0.75 -18.20
N LEU A 144 -5.24 0.77 -19.41
CA LEU A 144 -4.78 1.99 -20.08
C LEU A 144 -5.92 2.96 -20.36
N ILE A 145 -7.14 2.43 -20.55
CA ILE A 145 -8.27 3.16 -21.12
C ILE A 145 -9.50 3.21 -20.21
N GLU A 146 -9.48 2.51 -19.07
CA GLU A 146 -10.66 2.36 -18.20
C GLU A 146 -11.27 3.70 -17.74
N CYS A 147 -10.47 4.70 -17.38
CA CYS A 147 -11.02 6.01 -17.02
C CYS A 147 -11.59 6.77 -18.21
N ASP A 148 -11.10 6.56 -19.43
CA ASP A 148 -11.65 7.19 -20.64
C ASP A 148 -12.96 6.51 -21.05
N VAL A 149 -13.07 5.20 -20.82
CA VAL A 149 -14.18 4.37 -21.29
C VAL A 149 -15.31 4.26 -20.27
N ASN A 150 -14.98 4.04 -19.00
CA ASN A 150 -15.96 3.60 -17.98
C ASN A 150 -16.32 4.65 -16.94
N HIS A 151 -15.66 5.81 -16.88
CA HIS A 151 -15.88 6.75 -15.78
C HIS A 151 -17.35 7.16 -15.64
N GLU A 152 -18.04 7.49 -16.74
CA GLU A 152 -19.46 7.87 -16.69
C GLU A 152 -20.35 6.71 -16.21
N TYR A 153 -20.03 5.47 -16.60
CA TYR A 153 -20.77 4.29 -16.15
C TYR A 153 -20.57 4.07 -14.64
N TYR A 154 -19.34 4.14 -14.17
CA TYR A 154 -19.04 4.04 -12.74
C TYR A 154 -19.72 5.16 -11.94
N GLU A 155 -19.74 6.41 -12.44
CA GLU A 155 -20.49 7.51 -11.81
C GLU A 155 -21.98 7.19 -11.71
N GLN A 156 -22.59 6.67 -12.79
CA GLN A 156 -24.00 6.29 -12.81
C GLN A 156 -24.33 5.16 -11.82
N GLN A 157 -23.40 4.22 -11.62
CA GLN A 157 -23.54 3.13 -10.64
C GLN A 157 -23.15 3.55 -9.22
N GLY A 158 -22.60 4.75 -9.02
CA GLY A 158 -22.13 5.23 -7.72
C GLY A 158 -20.80 4.63 -7.26
N PHE A 159 -19.98 4.12 -8.19
CA PHE A 159 -18.67 3.55 -7.91
C PHE A 159 -17.57 4.61 -7.97
N TYR A 160 -16.66 4.53 -7.00
CA TYR A 160 -15.37 5.23 -7.01
C TYR A 160 -14.27 4.20 -7.25
N VAL A 161 -13.41 4.44 -8.24
CA VAL A 161 -12.37 3.51 -8.65
C VAL A 161 -11.05 3.88 -8.00
N ILE A 162 -10.37 2.91 -7.38
CA ILE A 162 -8.97 3.05 -6.95
C ILE A 162 -8.09 2.41 -8.02
N ASN A 163 -7.40 3.21 -8.83
CA ASN A 163 -6.64 2.74 -9.98
C ASN A 163 -5.21 3.32 -10.02
N SER A 164 -4.40 2.88 -10.98
CA SER A 164 -3.06 3.41 -11.22
C SER A 164 -3.02 4.76 -11.94
N GLY A 165 -4.14 5.34 -12.35
CA GLY A 165 -4.20 6.69 -12.90
C GLY A 165 -3.45 6.91 -14.23
N ILE A 166 -3.52 5.96 -15.17
CA ILE A 166 -2.79 6.05 -16.43
C ILE A 166 -3.39 7.09 -17.37
N ALA A 167 -4.68 6.99 -17.69
CA ALA A 167 -5.34 7.93 -18.57
C ALA A 167 -5.44 9.32 -17.91
N PRO A 168 -5.23 10.43 -18.63
CA PRO A 168 -5.41 11.77 -18.08
C PRO A 168 -6.79 11.99 -17.44
N THR A 169 -7.82 11.33 -17.98
CA THR A 169 -9.20 11.42 -17.47
C THR A 169 -9.35 10.90 -16.05
N CYS A 170 -8.49 9.98 -15.60
CA CYS A 170 -8.47 9.51 -14.21
C CYS A 170 -8.26 10.64 -13.19
N TRP A 171 -7.74 11.79 -13.63
CA TRP A 171 -7.44 12.96 -12.79
C TRP A 171 -8.45 14.10 -12.92
N SER A 172 -9.31 14.05 -13.93
CA SER A 172 -10.34 15.05 -14.19
C SER A 172 -11.76 14.56 -13.90
N THR A 173 -11.92 13.26 -13.61
CA THR A 173 -13.21 12.66 -13.25
C THR A 173 -13.39 12.59 -11.73
N PRO A 174 -14.59 12.87 -11.19
CA PRO A 174 -14.83 12.90 -9.73
C PRO A 174 -14.78 11.51 -9.07
N ASN A 175 -14.92 10.43 -9.85
CA ASN A 175 -15.06 9.07 -9.35
C ASN A 175 -13.82 8.19 -9.54
N SER A 176 -12.65 8.80 -9.73
CA SER A 176 -11.38 8.11 -9.80
C SER A 176 -10.47 8.61 -8.67
N ALA A 177 -9.83 7.68 -7.98
CA ALA A 177 -8.83 7.91 -6.95
C ALA A 177 -7.50 7.26 -7.38
N PRO A 178 -6.74 7.93 -8.27
CA PRO A 178 -5.43 7.45 -8.70
C PRO A 178 -4.44 7.31 -7.55
N VAL A 179 -3.67 6.23 -7.52
CA VAL A 179 -2.58 6.01 -6.55
C VAL A 179 -1.20 6.38 -7.09
N ASN A 180 -1.07 6.64 -8.40
CA ASN A 180 0.16 7.17 -8.96
C ASN A 180 0.31 8.67 -8.65
N MET A 181 1.43 9.25 -9.07
CA MET A 181 1.88 10.52 -8.51
C MET A 181 1.39 11.77 -9.27
N GLY A 182 0.56 11.63 -10.30
CA GLY A 182 0.00 12.75 -11.08
C GLY A 182 -0.15 12.45 -12.59
N PRO A 183 -0.86 13.29 -13.36
CA PRO A 183 -1.11 13.08 -14.79
C PRO A 183 0.11 13.31 -15.71
N ARG A 184 1.32 13.50 -15.18
CA ARG A 184 2.52 13.93 -15.92
C ARG A 184 3.81 13.19 -15.55
N TYR A 185 3.70 11.92 -15.19
CA TYR A 185 4.87 11.04 -15.09
C TYR A 185 5.27 10.52 -16.46
#